data_AF-A0A318CPL3-F1
#
_entry.id   AF-A0A318CPL3-F1
#
_cell.length_a   1.000
_cell.length_b   1.000
_cell.length_c   1.000
_cell.angle_alpha   90.00
_cell.angle_beta   90.00
_cell.angle_gamma   90.00
#
_symmetry.space_group_name_H-M   'P 1'
#
loop_
_entity.id
_entity.type
_entity.pdbx_description
1 polymer ?
#
loop_
_entity_poly.entity_id
_entity_poly.type
_entity_poly.pdbx_seq_one_letter_code
_entity_poly.pdbx_strand_id
1 'polypeptide(L)' 'MKVKKKKLSDIPLEIRAEEALKKAVADTIADHKRTGDPIVIWRDGRVVKIPADQIEVREAQTEYSMSTKGKSSQRPSV' A
#
# COMPACT_ATOMS: atom_id res chain seq x y z
N MET A 1 -11.46 -35.08 2.16
CA MET A 1 -11.90 -34.11 3.19
C MET A 1 -12.37 -32.84 2.48
N LYS A 2 -13.58 -32.33 2.74
CA LYS A 2 -14.10 -31.11 2.09
C LYS A 2 -13.67 -29.89 2.92
N VAL A 3 -12.85 -29.00 2.36
CA VAL A 3 -12.51 -27.72 3.00
C VAL A 3 -13.75 -26.82 2.92
N LYS A 4 -14.37 -26.52 4.07
CA LYS A 4 -15.48 -25.54 4.14
C LYS A 4 -14.91 -24.16 3.81
N LYS A 5 -15.41 -23.52 2.75
CA LYS A 5 -15.09 -22.11 2.46
C LYS A 5 -15.69 -21.22 3.56
N LYS A 6 -14.86 -20.37 4.18
CA LYS A 6 -15.33 -19.33 5.12
C LYS A 6 -16.20 -18.32 4.38
N LYS A 7 -17.28 -17.87 5.00
CA LYS A 7 -18.14 -16.83 4.41
C LYS A 7 -17.46 -15.47 4.61
N LEU A 8 -17.73 -14.51 3.72
CA LEU A 8 -17.19 -13.15 3.85
C LEU A 8 -17.60 -12.47 5.16
N SER A 9 -18.77 -12.81 5.71
CA SER A 9 -19.23 -12.35 7.03
C SER A 9 -18.32 -12.76 8.19
N ASP A 10 -17.55 -13.84 8.01
CA ASP A 10 -16.71 -14.43 9.05
C ASP A 10 -15.32 -13.79 9.10
N ILE A 11 -15.02 -12.89 8.14
CA ILE A 11 -13.78 -12.12 8.08
C ILE A 11 -14.03 -10.76 8.77
N PRO A 12 -13.14 -10.34 9.69
CA PRO A 12 -13.17 -8.99 10.26
C PRO A 12 -13.30 -7.90 9.17
N LEU A 13 -14.05 -6.83 9.49
CA LEU A 13 -14.36 -5.79 8.52
C LEU A 13 -13.10 -5.09 8.02
N GLU A 14 -12.15 -4.84 8.93
CA GLU A 14 -10.85 -4.23 8.68
C GLU A 14 -10.06 -4.99 7.61
N ILE A 15 -10.03 -6.33 7.69
CA ILE A 15 -9.32 -7.17 6.71
C ILE A 15 -10.01 -7.08 5.36
N ARG A 16 -11.34 -7.18 5.32
CA ARG A 16 -12.10 -7.07 4.07
C ARG A 16 -11.94 -5.71 3.41
N ALA A 17 -11.96 -4.65 4.20
CA ALA A 17 -11.79 -3.29 3.72
C ALA A 17 -10.37 -3.09 3.16
N GLU A 18 -9.35 -3.60 3.84
CA GLU A 18 -7.97 -3.54 3.37
C GLU A 18 -7.78 -4.31 2.06
N GLU A 19 -8.30 -5.54 1.95
CA GLU A 19 -8.23 -6.35 0.73
C GLU A 19 -8.97 -5.68 -0.44
N ALA A 20 -10.17 -5.14 -0.19
CA ALA A 20 -10.94 -4.42 -1.19
C ALA A 20 -10.21 -3.15 -1.68
N LEU A 21 -9.60 -2.41 -0.75
CA LEU A 21 -8.83 -1.22 -1.08
C LEU A 21 -7.58 -1.57 -1.90
N LYS A 22 -6.81 -2.59 -1.49
CA LYS A 22 -5.64 -3.08 -2.22
C LYS A 22 -6.00 -3.45 -3.66
N LYS A 23 -7.12 -4.16 -3.84
CA LYS A 23 -7.63 -4.52 -5.16
C LYS A 23 -7.98 -3.29 -5.99
N ALA A 24 -8.78 -2.37 -5.44
CA ALA A 24 -9.18 -1.16 -6.15
C ALA A 24 -7.98 -0.32 -6.59
N VAL A 25 -6.99 -0.15 -5.71
CA VAL A 25 -5.75 0.59 -6.02
C VAL A 25 -4.96 -0.11 -7.11
N ALA A 26 -4.82 -1.43 -7.08
CA ALA A 26 -4.13 -2.18 -8.13
C ALA A 26 -4.80 -1.99 -9.50
N ASP A 27 -6.13 -2.08 -9.54
CA ASP A 27 -6.92 -1.86 -10.75
C ASP A 27 -6.75 -0.42 -11.27
N THR A 28 -6.77 0.59 -10.39
CA THR A 28 -6.54 2.00 -10.76
C THR A 28 -5.13 2.24 -11.30
N ILE A 29 -4.09 1.66 -10.68
CA ILE A 29 -2.70 1.80 -11.15
C ILE A 29 -2.54 1.18 -12.55
N ALA A 30 -3.15 0.02 -12.78
CA ALA A 30 -3.16 -0.62 -14.09
C ALA A 30 -3.88 0.24 -15.15
N ASP A 31 -4.99 0.87 -14.76
CA ASP A 31 -5.73 1.78 -15.64
C ASP A 31 -4.92 3.02 -16.02
N HIS A 32 -4.31 3.69 -15.03
CA HIS A 32 -3.44 4.86 -15.26
C HIS A 32 -2.28 4.53 -16.20
N LYS A 33 -1.66 3.36 -16.04
CA LYS A 33 -0.62 2.89 -16.95
C LYS A 33 -1.16 2.72 -18.38
N ARG A 34 -2.37 2.18 -18.53
CA ARG A 34 -3.01 1.92 -19.82
C ARG A 34 -3.45 3.22 -20.52
N THR A 35 -3.93 4.22 -19.77
CA THR A 35 -4.41 5.50 -20.30
C THR A 35 -3.30 6.52 -20.51
N GLY A 36 -2.09 6.28 -19.96
CA GLY A 36 -0.99 7.22 -20.02
C GLY A 36 -1.04 8.28 -18.92
N ASP A 37 -1.87 8.07 -17.89
CA ASP A 37 -2.03 8.99 -16.79
C ASP A 37 -0.94 8.79 -15.72
N PRO A 38 -0.25 9.85 -15.29
CA PRO A 38 0.74 9.74 -14.21
C PRO A 38 0.05 9.48 -12.86
N ILE A 39 0.80 8.89 -11.93
CA ILE A 39 0.39 8.79 -10.52
C ILE A 39 1.30 9.66 -9.66
N VAL A 40 0.78 10.16 -8.53
CA VAL A 40 1.54 10.98 -7.59
C VAL A 40 1.54 10.27 -6.24
N ILE A 41 2.73 10.02 -5.71
CA ILE A 41 2.93 9.33 -4.43
C ILE A 41 3.64 10.24 -3.44
N TRP A 42 3.43 9.97 -2.15
CA TRP A 42 4.27 10.52 -1.10
C TRP A 42 5.39 9.53 -0.78
N ARG A 43 6.64 9.95 -0.93
CA ARG A 43 7.82 9.11 -0.68
C ARG A 43 8.89 9.96 0.00
N ASP A 44 9.44 9.47 1.12
CA ASP A 44 10.54 10.10 1.85
C ASP A 44 10.29 11.58 2.20
N GLY A 45 9.06 11.90 2.60
CA GLY A 45 8.66 13.25 2.99
C GLY A 45 8.44 14.21 1.81
N ARG A 46 8.35 13.69 0.58
CA ARG A 46 8.22 14.50 -0.64
C ARG A 46 7.13 13.95 -1.55
N VAL A 47 6.54 14.84 -2.33
CA VAL A 47 5.63 14.50 -3.43
C VAL A 47 6.46 14.06 -4.63
N VAL A 48 6.24 12.84 -5.12
CA VAL A 48 6.92 12.27 -6.29
C VAL A 48 5.88 11.93 -7.35
N LYS A 49 6.03 12.51 -8.54
CA LYS A 49 5.20 12.17 -9.70
C LYS A 49 5.87 11.04 -10.48
N ILE A 50 5.13 9.97 -10.74
CA ILE A 50 5.56 8.82 -11.54
C ILE A 50 4.82 8.89 -12.88
N PRO A 51 5.55 9.10 -13.99
CA PRO A 51 5.01 8.98 -15.34
C PRO A 51 4.45 7.58 -15.64
N ALA A 52 3.44 7.48 -16.50
CA ALA A 52 2.72 6.23 -16.76
C ALA A 52 3.61 5.10 -17.32
N ASP A 53 4.62 5.45 -18.12
CA ASP A 53 5.63 4.55 -18.67
C ASP A 53 6.56 3.94 -17.60
N GLN A 54 6.67 4.58 -16.44
CA GLN A 54 7.50 4.14 -15.31
C GLN A 54 6.69 3.40 -14.23
N ILE A 55 5.39 3.18 -14.45
CA ILE A 55 4.55 2.42 -13.51
C ILE A 55 4.91 0.93 -13.63
N GLU A 56 5.66 0.42 -12.65
CA GLU A 56 5.88 -1.01 -12.45
C GLU A 56 4.72 -1.62 -11.67
N VAL A 57 3.90 -2.43 -12.35
CA VAL A 57 2.83 -3.20 -11.70
C VAL A 57 3.49 -4.43 -11.05
N ARG A 58 3.82 -4.34 -9.75
CA ARG A 58 4.31 -5.47 -8.96
C ARG A 58 3.21 -5.93 -7.99
N GLU A 59 2.99 -7.24 -7.92
CA GLU A 59 2.06 -7.84 -6.95
C GLU A 59 2.56 -7.68 -5.51
N ALA A 60 1.60 -7.63 -4.59
CA ALA A 60 1.71 -7.08 -3.24
C ALA A 60 2.73 -7.78 -2.31
N GLN A 61 3.90 -7.16 -2.13
CA GLN A 61 4.67 -7.26 -0.88
C GLN A 61 5.32 -5.91 -0.57
N THR A 62 4.56 -5.01 0.05
CA THR A 62 5.14 -3.96 0.88
C THR A 62 4.43 -4.02 2.21
N GLU A 63 5.15 -4.52 3.21
CA GLU A 63 4.74 -4.45 4.61
C GLU A 63 4.82 -2.97 5.02
N TYR A 64 3.67 -2.36 5.28
CA TYR A 64 3.59 -0.98 5.76
C TYR A 64 4.02 -0.96 7.23
N SER A 65 5.33 -0.96 7.49
CA SER A 65 5.83 -0.66 8.82
C SER A 65 5.62 0.83 9.09
N MET A 66 4.76 1.17 10.05
CA MET A 66 4.75 2.52 10.59
C MET A 66 6.11 2.76 11.23
N SER A 67 6.92 3.61 10.60
CA SER A 67 8.23 4.01 11.10
C SER A 67 8.07 4.77 12.41
N THR A 68 8.14 4.05 13.53
CA THR A 68 8.30 4.62 14.87
C THR A 68 9.74 5.10 15.04
N LYS A 69 10.17 6.08 14.25
CA LYS A 69 11.49 6.71 14.44
C LYS A 69 11.31 8.05 15.14
N GLY A 70 11.36 8.01 16.47
CA GLY A 70 11.24 9.19 17.32
C GLY A 70 11.44 8.94 18.81
N LYS A 71 12.55 8.30 19.22
CA LYS A 71 13.12 8.55 20.57
C LYS A 71 14.61 8.83 20.43
N SER A 72 14.93 10.09 20.70
CA SER A 72 16.26 10.67 20.83
C SER A 72 17.09 9.94 21.89
N SER A 73 18.16 9.26 21.47
CA SER A 73 19.26 8.87 22.35
C SER A 73 20.43 9.80 22.11
N GLN A 74 20.61 10.76 23.03
CA GLN A 74 21.86 11.23 23.65
C GLN A 74 21.70 12.69 24.09
N ARG A 75 21.39 12.88 25.37
CA ARG A 75 21.78 14.09 26.10
C ARG A 75 23.20 13.84 26.64
N PRO A 76 24.20 14.67 26.36
CA PRO A 76 25.45 14.61 27.11
C PRO A 76 25.21 15.12 28.53
N SER A 77 25.79 14.41 29.50
CA SER A 77 25.84 14.86 30.89
C SER A 77 26.65 16.14 31.00
N VAL A 78 26.04 17.18 31.59
CA VAL A 78 26.73 18.31 32.19
C VAL A 78 26.05 18.58 33.53
#